data_AF-A0A7C5ZGT8-F1
#
_entry.id   AF-A0A7C5ZGT8-F1
#
_cell.length_a   1.000
_cell.length_b   1.000
_cell.length_c   1.000
_cell.angle_alpha   90.00
_cell.angle_beta   90.00
_cell.angle_gamma   90.00
#
_symmetry.space_group_name_H-M   'P 1'
#
loop_
_entity.id
_entity.type
_entity.pdbx_description
1 polymer ?
#
loop_
_entity_poly.entity_id
_entity_poly.type
_entity_poly.pdbx_seq_one_letter_code
_entity_poly.pdbx_strand_id
1 'polypeptide(L)'
;MLIAWLAVLSPMQAVADELAAGFRDPPDAARPWVFWYWMHAAVSKQGITADLEAMRRAGIGGAYLMPIKGPTNPPQINPPVEQLTPQWWQLVRHAMREADRLGLKLGMHACDGFATAGGPWITPELSMQKLVWSETQVGGWGRVQIVLAQPQTNEGYYRDIAVLAFASPPGAGISTRTVRPKLTTSRAGVDAGFLIQPDSREAFRSRRPCWIQYSFDEPFTCRSITIRADGARGYQANRLRVEVSDDGEQFRVVGQLDPPRHSWQDGEAPWTHSIPPTTARHFRFVYDPAGSEPGAEDLDSAKWRPALEVRGIELSSQPRIHQFEGKSGAAWRIAPPTSRHAVADSDCVRRDRIIDITDRMSPDGRLTWDAPPAKQWTILRIGHTSTGHRNTTGGAGRGLECDKFNPDAARLQFDRWFGQAIREAGPELAGRVLKIFHVDSWECGSQNWSPVFGAEFRRRRGYDPLLFLPAMAGVPIDSADVSERFLYDVRQTIAELVIDGFYEPMAEQARRHGCQFSAESLAPTF
;
A
#
# COMPACT_ATOMS: atom_id res chain seq x y z
N MET A 1 4.27 76.14 -35.62
CA MET A 1 4.50 74.69 -35.83
C MET A 1 4.84 74.06 -34.50
N LEU A 2 3.86 73.46 -33.82
CA LEU A 2 4.12 72.57 -32.68
C LEU A 2 4.54 71.21 -33.25
N ILE A 3 5.75 70.76 -32.91
CA ILE A 3 6.18 69.38 -33.15
C ILE A 3 5.88 68.62 -31.87
N ALA A 4 4.84 67.79 -31.90
CA ALA A 4 4.49 66.88 -30.81
C ALA A 4 5.46 65.68 -30.86
N TRP A 5 6.31 65.57 -29.85
CA TRP A 5 7.12 64.36 -29.62
C TRP A 5 6.22 63.31 -28.96
N LEU A 6 5.69 62.39 -29.77
CA LEU A 6 5.10 61.15 -29.27
C LEU A 6 6.23 60.27 -28.74
N ALA A 7 6.39 60.24 -27.42
CA ALA A 7 7.28 59.30 -26.74
C ALA A 7 6.74 57.88 -26.94
N VAL A 8 7.36 57.12 -27.85
CA VAL A 8 7.13 55.69 -27.98
C VAL A 8 7.78 55.02 -26.78
N LEU A 9 6.99 54.71 -25.76
CA LEU A 9 7.43 53.85 -24.65
C LEU A 9 7.93 52.53 -25.25
N SER A 10 9.20 52.22 -25.01
CA SER A 10 9.80 50.96 -25.46
C SER A 10 9.10 49.80 -24.74
N PRO A 11 8.67 48.73 -25.43
CA PRO A 11 7.90 47.64 -24.83
C PRO A 11 8.56 47.01 -23.59
N MET A 12 9.89 47.05 -23.48
CA MET A 12 10.62 46.58 -22.30
C MET A 12 10.39 47.44 -21.05
N GLN A 13 10.20 48.75 -21.19
CA GLN A 13 9.94 49.66 -20.07
C GLN A 13 8.53 49.41 -19.51
N ALA A 14 7.54 49.23 -20.39
CA ALA A 14 6.16 48.92 -19.98
C ALA A 14 6.08 47.60 -19.19
N VAL A 15 6.78 46.55 -19.64
CA VAL A 15 6.85 45.26 -18.93
C VAL A 15 7.57 45.41 -17.58
N ALA A 16 8.65 46.19 -17.51
CA ALA A 16 9.37 46.44 -16.26
C ALA A 16 8.49 47.22 -15.25
N ASP A 17 7.74 48.22 -15.72
CA ASP A 17 6.83 49.01 -14.90
C ASP A 17 5.65 48.16 -14.40
N GLU A 18 5.13 47.24 -15.23
CA GLU A 18 4.08 46.28 -14.87
C GLU A 18 4.57 45.27 -13.82
N LEU A 19 5.77 44.70 -14.01
CA LEU A 19 6.38 43.81 -13.03
C LEU A 19 6.64 44.54 -11.69
N ALA A 20 7.16 45.77 -11.75
CA ALA A 20 7.40 46.58 -10.56
C ALA A 20 6.10 46.99 -9.86
N ALA A 21 5.00 47.17 -10.60
CA ALA A 21 3.67 47.41 -10.03
C ALA A 21 3.14 46.14 -9.35
N GLY A 22 3.17 44.99 -10.03
CA GLY A 22 2.74 43.70 -9.46
C GLY A 22 3.63 43.21 -8.31
N PHE A 23 4.89 43.60 -8.23
CA PHE A 23 5.72 43.30 -7.07
C PHE A 23 5.38 44.17 -5.85
N ARG A 24 5.00 45.43 -6.07
CA ARG A 24 4.59 46.36 -5.01
C ARG A 24 3.17 46.09 -4.50
N ASP A 25 2.26 45.71 -5.39
CA ASP A 25 0.90 45.31 -5.08
C ASP A 25 0.61 43.93 -5.69
N PRO A 26 1.03 42.84 -5.03
CA PRO A 26 0.88 41.49 -5.55
C PRO A 26 -0.58 41.11 -5.80
N PRO A 27 -0.89 40.43 -6.92
CA PRO A 27 -2.24 39.96 -7.19
C PRO A 27 -2.64 38.89 -6.17
N ASP A 28 -3.95 38.63 -6.03
CA ASP A 28 -4.45 37.62 -5.09
C ASP A 28 -3.87 36.21 -5.33
N ALA A 29 -3.49 35.88 -6.58
CA ALA A 29 -2.83 34.64 -6.93
C ALA A 29 -1.41 34.48 -6.33
N ALA A 30 -0.77 35.57 -5.91
CA ALA A 30 0.53 35.56 -5.24
C ALA A 30 0.43 35.43 -3.72
N ARG A 31 -0.78 35.49 -3.15
CA ARG A 31 -0.99 35.37 -1.70
C ARG A 31 -0.79 33.92 -1.25
N PRO A 32 -0.09 33.68 -0.13
CA PRO A 32 0.03 32.34 0.43
C PRO A 32 -1.33 31.86 0.95
N TRP A 33 -1.46 30.54 1.03
CA TRP A 33 -2.58 29.85 1.67
C TRP A 33 -2.10 29.06 2.89
N VAL A 34 -3.02 28.62 3.73
CA VAL A 34 -2.72 27.85 4.93
C VAL A 34 -3.59 26.60 5.05
N PHE A 35 -3.06 25.54 5.64
CA PHE A 35 -3.89 24.47 6.19
C PHE A 35 -4.59 24.96 7.45
N TRP A 36 -5.90 24.75 7.54
CA TRP A 36 -6.71 25.15 8.68
C TRP A 36 -7.38 23.93 9.30
N TYR A 37 -6.73 23.42 10.34
CA TYR A 37 -7.14 22.19 11.01
C TYR A 37 -8.15 22.46 12.11
N TRP A 38 -9.31 21.81 11.99
CA TRP A 38 -10.33 21.79 13.05
C TRP A 38 -10.10 20.56 13.93
N MET A 39 -9.44 20.78 15.06
CA MET A 39 -8.99 19.70 15.92
C MET A 39 -10.11 19.18 16.81
N HIS A 40 -10.21 17.85 16.90
CA HIS A 40 -10.92 17.14 17.96
C HIS A 40 -12.37 17.55 18.19
N ALA A 41 -13.11 17.81 17.11
CA ALA A 41 -14.51 18.28 17.17
C ALA A 41 -14.70 19.53 18.07
N ALA A 42 -13.65 20.35 18.25
CA ALA A 42 -13.63 21.49 19.15
C ALA A 42 -13.62 22.81 18.37
N VAL A 43 -14.78 23.18 17.80
CA VAL A 43 -14.91 24.34 16.90
C VAL A 43 -16.08 25.22 17.33
N SER A 44 -15.90 26.55 17.25
CA SER A 44 -16.94 27.54 17.55
C SER A 44 -17.06 28.59 16.43
N LYS A 45 -18.23 29.22 16.31
CA LYS A 45 -18.43 30.32 15.34
C LYS A 45 -17.53 31.52 15.63
N GLN A 46 -17.32 31.84 16.91
CA GLN A 46 -16.46 32.94 17.32
C GLN A 46 -15.01 32.69 16.91
N GLY A 47 -14.51 31.46 17.11
CA GLY A 47 -13.17 31.07 16.68
C GLY A 47 -13.02 31.17 15.16
N ILE A 48 -14.00 30.65 14.40
CA ILE A 48 -14.01 30.73 12.93
C ILE A 48 -13.89 32.17 12.43
N THR A 49 -14.71 33.08 12.96
CA THR A 49 -14.68 34.49 12.57
C THR A 49 -13.32 35.11 12.91
N ALA A 50 -12.81 34.87 14.13
CA ALA A 50 -11.53 35.41 14.56
C ALA A 50 -10.35 34.92 13.70
N ASP A 51 -10.33 33.62 13.37
CA ASP A 51 -9.31 32.99 12.52
C ASP A 51 -9.29 33.59 11.11
N LEU A 52 -10.45 33.65 10.45
CA LEU A 52 -10.54 34.16 9.08
C LEU A 52 -10.23 35.67 9.00
N GLU A 53 -10.66 36.45 9.98
CA GLU A 53 -10.26 37.87 10.06
C GLU A 53 -8.76 38.04 10.29
N ALA A 54 -8.14 37.17 11.10
CA ALA A 54 -6.70 37.16 11.29
C ALA A 54 -5.96 36.81 9.98
N MET A 55 -6.44 35.79 9.24
CA MET A 55 -5.89 35.43 7.93
C MET A 55 -5.95 36.61 6.95
N ARG A 56 -7.10 37.29 6.86
CA ARG A 56 -7.27 38.46 5.99
C ARG A 56 -6.32 39.60 6.39
N ARG A 57 -6.20 39.90 7.68
CA ARG A 57 -5.26 40.93 8.19
C ARG A 57 -3.80 40.58 7.88
N ALA A 58 -3.43 39.30 7.93
CA ALA A 58 -2.10 38.81 7.60
C ALA A 58 -1.80 38.76 6.09
N GLY A 59 -2.80 39.03 5.23
CA GLY A 59 -2.65 39.01 3.78
C GLY A 59 -2.73 37.62 3.14
N ILE A 60 -3.19 36.61 3.88
CA ILE A 60 -3.46 35.25 3.37
C ILE A 60 -4.61 35.28 2.35
N GLY A 61 -4.48 34.51 1.26
CA GLY A 61 -5.46 34.45 0.17
C GLY A 61 -6.58 33.43 0.37
N GLY A 62 -6.29 32.37 1.13
CA GLY A 62 -7.26 31.32 1.42
C GLY A 62 -6.76 30.26 2.38
N ALA A 63 -7.63 29.29 2.68
CA ALA A 63 -7.34 28.22 3.62
C ALA A 63 -7.93 26.88 3.19
N TYR A 64 -7.24 25.79 3.53
CA TYR A 64 -7.70 24.41 3.33
C TYR A 64 -8.36 23.94 4.62
N LEU A 65 -9.69 23.88 4.64
CA LEU A 65 -10.45 23.44 5.80
C LEU A 65 -10.40 21.91 5.89
N MET A 66 -9.75 21.40 6.94
CA MET A 66 -9.52 19.96 7.16
C MET A 66 -9.77 19.61 8.62
N PRO A 67 -10.90 18.98 8.98
CA PRO A 67 -11.12 18.52 10.34
C PRO A 67 -10.24 17.31 10.67
N ILE A 68 -9.67 17.28 11.88
CA ILE A 68 -8.74 16.24 12.33
C ILE A 68 -9.25 15.63 13.63
N LYS A 69 -9.53 14.32 13.60
CA LYS A 69 -10.02 13.46 14.70
C LYS A 69 -11.39 13.90 15.25
N GLY A 70 -11.99 12.99 16.03
CA GLY A 70 -13.18 13.25 16.83
C GLY A 70 -12.86 13.81 18.22
N PRO A 71 -13.87 13.94 19.10
CA PRO A 71 -13.70 14.52 20.43
C PRO A 71 -12.69 13.73 21.27
N THR A 72 -11.96 14.46 22.11
CA THR A 72 -11.16 13.86 23.19
C THR A 72 -12.04 13.31 24.31
N ASN A 73 -11.45 12.55 25.23
CA ASN A 73 -12.11 12.14 26.47
C ASN A 73 -11.33 12.68 27.69
N PRO A 74 -11.84 13.67 28.43
CA PRO A 74 -13.11 14.39 28.20
C PRO A 74 -13.04 15.34 26.98
N PRO A 75 -14.19 15.78 26.42
CA PRO A 75 -14.22 16.74 25.30
C PRO A 75 -13.61 18.09 25.67
N GLN A 76 -12.94 18.73 24.70
CA GLN A 76 -12.36 20.08 24.89
C GLN A 76 -13.41 21.20 24.94
N ILE A 77 -14.56 20.99 24.30
CA ILE A 77 -15.74 21.85 24.39
C ILE A 77 -16.99 21.00 24.64
N ASN A 78 -18.03 21.58 25.22
CA ASN A 78 -19.28 20.89 25.52
C ASN A 78 -20.49 21.69 24.99
N PRO A 79 -21.32 21.13 24.09
CA PRO A 79 -21.13 19.84 23.41
C PRO A 79 -20.01 19.89 22.36
N PRO A 80 -19.32 18.77 22.07
CA PRO A 80 -18.42 18.68 20.91
C PRO A 80 -19.22 18.78 19.61
N VAL A 81 -18.54 19.19 18.54
CA VAL A 81 -19.13 19.39 17.20
C VAL A 81 -18.54 18.36 16.22
N GLU A 82 -19.05 17.14 16.28
CA GLU A 82 -18.57 16.02 15.48
C GLU A 82 -18.86 16.21 13.99
N GLN A 83 -17.92 15.79 13.15
CA GLN A 83 -18.03 15.82 11.69
C GLN A 83 -19.33 15.15 11.21
N LEU A 84 -19.84 15.59 10.06
CA LEU A 84 -21.10 15.11 9.45
C LEU A 84 -22.40 15.42 10.21
N THR A 85 -22.34 15.89 11.46
CA THR A 85 -23.55 16.33 12.18
C THR A 85 -24.13 17.62 11.59
N PRO A 86 -25.44 17.88 11.75
CA PRO A 86 -26.04 19.14 11.30
C PRO A 86 -25.35 20.37 11.90
N GLN A 87 -24.92 20.31 13.15
CA GLN A 87 -24.20 21.41 13.81
C GLN A 87 -22.84 21.66 13.15
N TRP A 88 -22.10 20.62 12.79
CA TRP A 88 -20.82 20.76 12.09
C TRP A 88 -21.00 21.38 10.70
N TRP A 89 -21.99 20.93 9.93
CA TRP A 89 -22.30 21.53 8.62
C TRP A 89 -22.72 23.00 8.73
N GLN A 90 -23.42 23.39 9.80
CA GLN A 90 -23.70 24.80 10.07
C GLN A 90 -22.42 25.62 10.31
N LEU A 91 -21.40 25.04 10.95
CA LEU A 91 -20.10 25.70 11.13
C LEU A 91 -19.32 25.79 9.82
N VAL A 92 -19.33 24.75 8.99
CA VAL A 92 -18.72 24.78 7.63
C VAL A 92 -19.38 25.89 6.80
N ARG A 93 -20.71 25.98 6.81
CA ARG A 93 -21.45 27.05 6.15
C ARG A 93 -21.11 28.44 6.71
N HIS A 94 -20.94 28.56 8.04
CA HIS A 94 -20.49 29.80 8.68
C HIS A 94 -19.10 30.22 8.20
N ALA A 95 -18.14 29.29 8.15
CA ALA A 95 -16.81 29.53 7.62
C ALA A 95 -16.83 30.00 6.16
N MET A 96 -17.66 29.39 5.31
CA MET A 96 -17.85 29.82 3.93
C MET A 96 -18.44 31.24 3.81
N ARG A 97 -19.41 31.60 4.67
CA ARG A 97 -19.96 32.97 4.70
C ARG A 97 -18.92 34.00 5.12
N GLU A 98 -18.12 33.69 6.13
CA GLU A 98 -17.06 34.58 6.61
C GLU A 98 -15.94 34.72 5.58
N ALA A 99 -15.58 33.64 4.89
CA ALA A 99 -14.65 33.71 3.76
C ALA A 99 -15.17 34.62 2.64
N ASP A 100 -16.45 34.51 2.27
CA ASP A 100 -17.11 35.36 1.27
C ASP A 100 -17.06 36.84 1.70
N ARG A 101 -17.44 37.13 2.95
CA ARG A 101 -17.40 38.47 3.55
C ARG A 101 -16.00 39.10 3.51
N LEU A 102 -14.96 38.29 3.71
CA LEU A 102 -13.57 38.74 3.81
C LEU A 102 -12.82 38.67 2.48
N GLY A 103 -13.45 38.15 1.41
CA GLY A 103 -12.83 37.95 0.10
C GLY A 103 -11.85 36.77 0.03
N LEU A 104 -11.80 35.93 1.06
CA LEU A 104 -10.97 34.71 1.10
C LEU A 104 -11.55 33.61 0.21
N LYS A 105 -10.72 32.64 -0.15
CA LYS A 105 -11.14 31.39 -0.81
C LYS A 105 -10.82 30.19 0.08
N LEU A 106 -11.55 29.11 -0.12
CA LEU A 106 -11.42 27.88 0.65
C LEU A 106 -11.12 26.70 -0.25
N GLY A 107 -10.30 25.80 0.26
CA GLY A 107 -10.14 24.44 -0.20
C GLY A 107 -10.72 23.46 0.82
N MET A 108 -11.11 22.28 0.38
CA MET A 108 -11.43 21.17 1.28
C MET A 108 -10.81 19.88 0.74
N HIS A 109 -10.36 19.04 1.68
CA HIS A 109 -9.77 17.74 1.39
C HIS A 109 -10.83 16.71 0.93
N ALA A 110 -10.40 15.61 0.32
CA ALA A 110 -11.22 14.54 -0.23
C ALA A 110 -11.94 13.67 0.82
N CYS A 111 -11.52 13.73 2.08
CA CYS A 111 -12.18 13.06 3.19
C CYS A 111 -12.00 13.80 4.53
N ASP A 112 -12.66 13.30 5.58
CA ASP A 112 -12.36 13.65 6.98
C ASP A 112 -10.96 13.16 7.36
N GLY A 113 -10.25 13.91 8.20
CA GLY A 113 -8.84 13.69 8.47
C GLY A 113 -7.92 14.21 7.36
N PHE A 114 -6.65 13.86 7.47
CA PHE A 114 -5.63 14.34 6.54
C PHE A 114 -5.53 13.53 5.24
N ALA A 115 -6.04 12.29 5.19
CA ALA A 115 -5.66 11.36 4.13
C ALA A 115 -6.48 10.05 4.18
N THR A 116 -6.75 9.40 3.04
CA THR A 116 -6.67 9.97 1.68
C THR A 116 -8.06 10.07 1.07
N ALA A 117 -8.82 8.97 1.03
CA ALA A 117 -10.12 8.91 0.36
C ALA A 117 -11.09 7.91 1.02
N GLY A 118 -11.20 8.00 2.35
CA GLY A 118 -12.07 7.12 3.13
C GLY A 118 -13.39 7.74 3.61
N GLY A 119 -14.36 6.90 3.93
CA GLY A 119 -15.63 7.34 4.52
C GLY A 119 -16.55 6.20 4.95
N PRO A 120 -17.50 6.43 5.87
CA PRO A 120 -18.38 5.38 6.42
C PRO A 120 -19.35 4.78 5.38
N TRP A 121 -19.48 5.40 4.22
CA TRP A 121 -20.29 4.93 3.08
C TRP A 121 -19.54 3.95 2.16
N ILE A 122 -18.23 3.75 2.36
CA ILE A 122 -17.44 2.78 1.59
C ILE A 122 -17.59 1.41 2.23
N THR A 123 -18.23 0.48 1.51
CA THR A 123 -18.33 -0.93 1.91
C THR A 123 -17.05 -1.68 1.57
N PRO A 124 -16.81 -2.88 2.13
CA PRO A 124 -15.65 -3.70 1.79
C PRO A 124 -15.52 -4.00 0.29
N GLU A 125 -16.63 -4.14 -0.43
CA GLU A 125 -16.69 -4.30 -1.90
C GLU A 125 -16.15 -3.09 -2.66
N LEU A 126 -16.41 -1.89 -2.15
CA LEU A 126 -16.03 -0.61 -2.76
C LEU A 126 -14.71 -0.07 -2.21
N SER A 127 -14.04 -0.84 -1.34
CA SER A 127 -12.77 -0.48 -0.75
C SER A 127 -11.59 -0.96 -1.59
N MET A 128 -10.38 -0.44 -1.33
CA MET A 128 -9.14 -0.95 -1.92
C MET A 128 -9.05 -2.48 -1.79
N GLN A 129 -8.73 -3.18 -2.89
CA GLN A 129 -8.71 -4.65 -2.93
C GLN A 129 -7.30 -5.23 -3.04
N LYS A 130 -7.08 -6.38 -2.43
CA LYS A 130 -5.84 -7.17 -2.60
C LYS A 130 -6.14 -8.60 -2.99
N LEU A 131 -5.27 -9.19 -3.81
CA LEU A 131 -5.27 -10.63 -4.04
C LEU A 131 -4.86 -11.37 -2.77
N VAL A 132 -5.55 -12.46 -2.50
CA VAL A 132 -5.30 -13.41 -1.40
C VAL A 132 -5.44 -14.83 -1.92
N TRP A 133 -4.77 -15.77 -1.29
CA TRP A 133 -4.82 -17.16 -1.73
C TRP A 133 -4.68 -18.16 -0.59
N SER A 134 -5.07 -19.39 -0.87
CA SER A 134 -4.71 -20.57 -0.09
C SER A 134 -4.08 -21.61 -1.03
N GLU A 135 -3.09 -22.33 -0.52
CA GLU A 135 -2.35 -23.37 -1.25
C GLU A 135 -2.63 -24.72 -0.59
N THR A 136 -2.91 -25.75 -1.39
CA THR A 136 -3.15 -27.11 -0.90
C THR A 136 -2.43 -28.12 -1.79
N GLN A 137 -1.60 -28.97 -1.20
CA GLN A 137 -0.95 -30.08 -1.91
C GLN A 137 -1.82 -31.33 -1.87
N VAL A 138 -1.99 -31.99 -3.02
CA VAL A 138 -2.73 -33.26 -3.14
C VAL A 138 -1.93 -34.30 -3.90
N GLY A 139 -2.28 -35.58 -3.69
CA GLY A 139 -1.66 -36.71 -4.36
C GLY A 139 -1.70 -36.61 -5.89
N GLY A 140 -0.75 -37.28 -6.53
CA GLY A 140 -0.45 -37.12 -7.95
C GLY A 140 -1.42 -37.76 -8.95
N TRP A 141 -2.45 -38.49 -8.52
CA TRP A 141 -3.42 -39.11 -9.45
C TRP A 141 -4.73 -39.46 -8.75
N GLY A 142 -5.82 -39.48 -9.52
CA GLY A 142 -7.13 -39.97 -9.08
C GLY A 142 -8.09 -38.85 -8.66
N ARG A 143 -9.25 -39.27 -8.13
CA ARG A 143 -10.33 -38.36 -7.75
C ARG A 143 -9.99 -37.63 -6.45
N VAL A 144 -9.83 -36.31 -6.54
CA VAL A 144 -9.63 -35.39 -5.42
C VAL A 144 -11.00 -34.90 -4.93
N GLN A 145 -11.29 -35.12 -3.66
CA GLN A 145 -12.49 -34.63 -2.97
C GLN A 145 -12.10 -34.00 -1.63
N ILE A 146 -11.98 -32.68 -1.60
CA ILE A 146 -11.53 -31.93 -0.42
C ILE A 146 -12.32 -30.64 -0.28
N VAL A 147 -12.34 -30.07 0.92
CA VAL A 147 -12.79 -28.70 1.13
C VAL A 147 -11.54 -27.81 1.14
N LEU A 148 -11.43 -26.92 0.16
CA LEU A 148 -10.31 -26.00 0.06
C LEU A 148 -10.44 -24.92 1.13
N ALA A 149 -9.35 -24.64 1.83
CA ALA A 149 -9.31 -23.57 2.82
C ALA A 149 -9.70 -22.23 2.17
N GLN A 150 -10.57 -21.47 2.81
CA GLN A 150 -10.89 -20.11 2.37
C GLN A 150 -9.67 -19.21 2.61
N PRO A 151 -9.23 -18.42 1.61
CA PRO A 151 -8.19 -17.41 1.80
C PRO A 151 -8.57 -16.34 2.83
N GLN A 152 -7.61 -15.48 3.18
CA GLN A 152 -7.82 -14.37 4.10
C GLN A 152 -9.08 -13.57 3.72
N THR A 153 -9.90 -13.31 4.72
CA THR A 153 -11.13 -12.51 4.62
C THR A 153 -10.98 -11.32 5.55
N ASN A 154 -11.06 -10.11 5.00
CA ASN A 154 -11.00 -8.87 5.78
C ASN A 154 -12.36 -8.21 5.75
N GLU A 155 -12.76 -7.56 6.85
CA GLU A 155 -14.05 -6.86 6.94
C GLU A 155 -15.26 -7.75 6.58
N GLY A 156 -15.14 -9.07 6.81
CA GLY A 156 -16.18 -10.06 6.45
C GLY A 156 -16.40 -10.25 4.95
N TYR A 157 -15.49 -9.75 4.10
CA TYR A 157 -15.62 -9.79 2.64
C TYR A 157 -14.55 -10.65 1.98
N TYR A 158 -14.96 -11.48 1.03
CA TYR A 158 -14.08 -12.29 0.19
C TYR A 158 -14.83 -12.67 -1.10
N ARG A 159 -14.11 -12.71 -2.23
CA ARG A 159 -14.61 -13.23 -3.50
C ARG A 159 -13.56 -14.10 -4.18
N ASP A 160 -13.96 -15.30 -4.59
CA ASP A 160 -13.14 -16.17 -5.43
C ASP A 160 -12.93 -15.54 -6.82
N ILE A 161 -11.73 -15.75 -7.38
CA ILE A 161 -11.35 -15.37 -8.74
C ILE A 161 -11.11 -16.62 -9.57
N ALA A 162 -10.25 -17.51 -9.09
CA ALA A 162 -9.86 -18.73 -9.81
C ALA A 162 -9.36 -19.81 -8.85
N VAL A 163 -9.53 -21.07 -9.26
CA VAL A 163 -8.87 -22.22 -8.65
C VAL A 163 -7.98 -22.86 -9.69
N LEU A 164 -6.67 -22.77 -9.50
CA LEU A 164 -5.68 -23.26 -10.45
C LEU A 164 -4.95 -24.47 -9.88
N ALA A 165 -4.77 -25.51 -10.70
CA ALA A 165 -3.98 -26.68 -10.37
C ALA A 165 -2.76 -26.79 -11.28
N PHE A 166 -1.60 -27.06 -10.69
CA PHE A 166 -0.36 -27.31 -11.42
C PHE A 166 0.49 -28.36 -10.70
N ALA A 167 1.32 -29.08 -11.46
CA ALA A 167 2.26 -30.02 -10.87
C ALA A 167 3.15 -29.28 -9.85
N SER A 168 3.26 -29.83 -8.65
CA SER A 168 3.98 -29.18 -7.56
C SER A 168 5.43 -28.87 -7.95
N PRO A 169 5.89 -27.61 -7.78
CA PRO A 169 7.30 -27.29 -7.94
C PRO A 169 8.15 -28.03 -6.88
N PRO A 170 9.48 -28.15 -7.09
CA PRO A 170 10.36 -28.83 -6.15
C PRO A 170 10.19 -28.28 -4.72
N GLY A 171 10.02 -29.18 -3.75
CA GLY A 171 9.89 -28.79 -2.34
C GLY A 171 8.57 -28.13 -1.94
N ALA A 172 7.53 -28.17 -2.78
CA ALA A 172 6.20 -27.67 -2.41
C ALA A 172 5.68 -28.34 -1.13
N GLY A 173 5.11 -27.54 -0.23
CA GLY A 173 4.63 -28.02 1.09
C GLY A 173 5.74 -28.33 2.11
N ILE A 174 7.03 -28.14 1.76
CA ILE A 174 8.16 -28.37 2.66
C ILE A 174 8.73 -27.03 3.12
N SER A 175 8.56 -26.71 4.40
CA SER A 175 9.15 -25.53 5.04
C SER A 175 9.44 -25.80 6.52
N THR A 176 9.98 -24.82 7.24
CA THR A 176 10.16 -24.91 8.70
C THR A 176 8.86 -25.07 9.49
N ARG A 177 7.70 -24.96 8.82
CA ARG A 177 6.38 -25.27 9.40
C ARG A 177 6.08 -26.77 9.40
N THR A 178 6.55 -27.50 8.39
CA THR A 178 6.32 -28.94 8.22
C THR A 178 7.52 -29.79 8.63
N VAL A 179 8.74 -29.26 8.48
CA VAL A 179 9.99 -29.86 8.97
C VAL A 179 10.58 -28.92 10.02
N ARG A 180 10.30 -29.18 11.29
CA ARG A 180 10.64 -28.26 12.39
C ARG A 180 12.10 -28.40 12.82
N PRO A 181 12.94 -27.36 12.71
CA PRO A 181 14.30 -27.39 13.23
C PRO A 181 14.34 -27.09 14.73
N LYS A 182 15.43 -27.48 15.38
CA LYS A 182 15.82 -26.97 16.70
C LYS A 182 16.46 -25.59 16.54
N LEU A 183 15.90 -24.59 17.23
CA LEU A 183 16.41 -23.22 17.21
C LEU A 183 17.32 -22.97 18.41
N THR A 184 18.47 -22.34 18.16
CA THR A 184 19.39 -21.85 19.20
C THR A 184 19.85 -20.44 18.83
N THR A 185 20.31 -19.66 19.81
CA THR A 185 20.81 -18.31 19.56
C THR A 185 22.08 -18.05 20.35
N SER A 186 22.90 -17.13 19.86
CA SER A 186 24.05 -16.58 20.61
C SER A 186 23.66 -15.80 21.88
N ARG A 187 22.38 -15.47 22.08
CA ARG A 187 21.88 -14.76 23.26
C ARG A 187 21.43 -15.78 24.31
N ALA A 188 22.13 -15.81 25.43
CA ALA A 188 21.81 -16.69 26.54
C ALA A 188 20.36 -16.47 27.03
N GLY A 189 19.65 -17.58 27.27
CA GLY A 189 18.29 -17.57 27.82
C GLY A 189 17.18 -17.14 26.87
N VAL A 190 17.45 -16.98 25.56
CA VAL A 190 16.42 -16.64 24.56
C VAL A 190 15.95 -17.90 23.85
N ASP A 191 14.69 -18.29 24.07
CA ASP A 191 13.98 -19.24 23.21
C ASP A 191 13.46 -18.51 21.97
N ALA A 192 13.82 -19.02 20.79
CA ALA A 192 13.47 -18.43 19.50
C ALA A 192 12.43 -19.25 18.71
N GLY A 193 11.81 -20.27 19.34
CA GLY A 193 10.84 -21.15 18.68
C GLY A 193 9.64 -20.44 18.04
N PHE A 194 9.33 -19.21 18.48
CA PHE A 194 8.28 -18.37 17.88
C PHE A 194 8.59 -17.94 16.44
N LEU A 195 9.86 -17.92 16.01
CA LEU A 195 10.26 -17.43 14.68
C LEU A 195 9.73 -18.29 13.51
N ILE A 196 9.34 -19.54 13.78
CA ILE A 196 8.74 -20.45 12.80
C ILE A 196 7.22 -20.55 12.92
N GLN A 197 6.60 -19.76 13.80
CA GLN A 197 5.16 -19.71 13.96
C GLN A 197 4.56 -18.57 13.10
N PRO A 198 3.56 -18.85 12.25
CA PRO A 198 3.05 -17.88 11.27
C PRO A 198 2.55 -16.59 11.90
N ASP A 199 1.87 -16.67 13.05
CA ASP A 199 1.12 -15.56 13.64
C ASP A 199 1.73 -15.04 14.96
N SER A 200 2.98 -15.39 15.25
CA SER A 200 3.61 -14.90 16.47
C SER A 200 3.82 -13.38 16.42
N ARG A 201 3.48 -12.72 17.54
CA ARG A 201 3.76 -11.30 17.79
C ARG A 201 5.04 -11.08 18.59
N GLU A 202 5.68 -12.16 19.03
CA GLU A 202 6.97 -12.10 19.70
C GLU A 202 8.04 -11.67 18.70
N ALA A 203 9.10 -11.03 19.21
CA ALA A 203 10.21 -10.62 18.34
C ALA A 203 11.55 -10.82 19.02
N PHE A 204 12.48 -11.40 18.26
CA PHE A 204 13.88 -11.46 18.61
C PHE A 204 14.48 -10.08 18.35
N ARG A 205 15.14 -9.52 19.36
CA ARG A 205 15.74 -8.18 19.28
C ARG A 205 17.21 -8.21 19.62
N SER A 206 18.03 -7.45 18.92
CA SER A 206 19.44 -7.25 19.30
C SER A 206 19.97 -5.91 18.83
N ARG A 207 20.84 -5.32 19.64
CA ARG A 207 21.63 -4.13 19.28
C ARG A 207 23.11 -4.45 19.02
N ARG A 208 23.52 -5.69 19.27
CA ARG A 208 24.89 -6.17 19.11
C ARG A 208 24.90 -7.31 18.09
N PRO A 209 26.04 -7.56 17.43
CA PRO A 209 26.18 -8.73 16.58
C PRO A 209 25.74 -10.00 17.30
N CYS A 210 24.96 -10.83 16.62
CA CYS A 210 24.41 -12.06 17.16
C CYS A 210 24.02 -13.00 16.03
N TRP A 211 23.78 -14.26 16.35
CA TRP A 211 23.23 -15.22 15.41
C TRP A 211 22.03 -15.97 15.98
N ILE A 212 21.18 -16.43 15.06
CA ILE A 212 20.07 -17.37 15.26
C ILE A 212 20.34 -18.59 14.37
N GLN A 213 20.32 -19.80 14.94
CA GLN A 213 20.65 -21.04 14.23
C GLN A 213 19.47 -22.00 14.24
N TYR A 214 19.20 -22.55 13.06
CA TYR A 214 18.19 -23.56 12.76
C TYR A 214 18.94 -24.86 12.49
N SER A 215 18.70 -25.90 13.29
CA SER A 215 19.37 -27.20 13.16
C SER A 215 18.33 -28.28 12.86
N PHE A 216 18.52 -29.00 11.76
CA PHE A 216 17.63 -30.05 11.29
C PHE A 216 18.22 -31.44 11.57
N ASP A 217 17.34 -32.40 11.85
CA ASP A 217 17.74 -33.80 12.08
C ASP A 217 18.22 -34.49 10.80
N GLU A 218 17.85 -33.97 9.63
CA GLU A 218 18.35 -34.38 8.31
C GLU A 218 18.66 -33.15 7.44
N PRO A 219 19.51 -33.25 6.40
CA PRO A 219 19.83 -32.12 5.55
C PRO A 219 18.56 -31.51 4.92
N PHE A 220 18.35 -30.22 5.16
CA PHE A 220 17.24 -29.45 4.61
C PHE A 220 17.71 -28.67 3.39
N THR A 221 16.94 -28.73 2.29
CA THR A 221 17.20 -27.90 1.10
C THR A 221 16.35 -26.65 1.14
N CYS A 222 16.97 -25.49 1.35
CA CYS A 222 16.32 -24.19 1.32
C CYS A 222 16.45 -23.53 -0.07
N ARG A 223 15.36 -22.93 -0.55
CA ARG A 223 15.30 -22.14 -1.80
C ARG A 223 14.77 -20.73 -1.58
N SER A 224 13.96 -20.50 -0.55
CA SER A 224 13.51 -19.16 -0.18
C SER A 224 13.41 -18.98 1.34
N ILE A 225 13.64 -17.75 1.78
CA ILE A 225 13.59 -17.31 3.17
C ILE A 225 12.56 -16.20 3.28
N THR A 226 11.52 -16.37 4.08
CA THR A 226 10.50 -15.34 4.32
C THR A 226 10.73 -14.70 5.69
N ILE A 227 10.99 -13.40 5.70
CA ILE A 227 11.21 -12.57 6.88
C ILE A 227 9.90 -11.89 7.28
N ARG A 228 9.58 -11.92 8.57
CA ARG A 228 8.55 -11.08 9.20
C ARG A 228 9.19 -10.20 10.25
N ALA A 229 8.88 -8.91 10.24
CA ALA A 229 9.37 -7.90 11.17
C ALA A 229 8.34 -6.76 11.26
N ASP A 230 8.54 -5.85 12.21
CA ASP A 230 7.85 -4.57 12.26
C ASP A 230 8.27 -3.70 11.06
N GLY A 231 7.31 -3.11 10.33
CA GLY A 231 7.63 -2.33 9.13
C GLY A 231 8.60 -1.18 9.38
N ALA A 232 8.46 -0.48 10.51
CA ALA A 232 9.37 0.60 10.91
C ALA A 232 10.76 0.11 11.37
N ARG A 233 10.99 -1.21 11.48
CA ARG A 233 12.25 -1.80 11.95
C ARG A 233 12.77 -2.94 11.05
N GLY A 234 12.15 -3.13 9.89
CA GLY A 234 12.40 -4.27 9.00
C GLY A 234 13.79 -4.27 8.34
N TYR A 235 14.44 -3.11 8.24
CA TYR A 235 15.73 -2.97 7.55
C TYR A 235 16.79 -3.97 8.02
N GLN A 236 17.04 -4.06 9.33
CA GLN A 236 18.10 -4.94 9.84
C GLN A 236 17.74 -6.44 9.74
N ALA A 237 16.46 -6.80 9.79
CA ALA A 237 16.01 -8.18 9.60
C ALA A 237 16.20 -8.65 8.15
N ASN A 238 16.11 -7.72 7.19
CA ASN A 238 16.36 -7.97 5.78
C ASN A 238 17.86 -7.86 5.41
N ARG A 239 18.75 -7.69 6.39
CA ARG A 239 20.21 -7.69 6.26
C ARG A 239 20.87 -8.82 7.07
N LEU A 240 20.20 -9.95 7.20
CA LEU A 240 20.84 -11.10 7.85
C LEU A 240 21.83 -11.75 6.86
N ARG A 241 23.04 -12.05 7.31
CA ARG A 241 23.95 -12.92 6.58
C ARG A 241 23.51 -14.37 6.79
N VAL A 242 23.41 -15.11 5.70
CA VAL A 242 23.03 -16.53 5.73
C VAL A 242 24.30 -17.36 5.63
N GLU A 243 24.55 -18.14 6.68
CA GLU A 243 25.64 -19.12 6.76
C GLU A 243 25.04 -20.51 6.95
N VAL A 244 25.74 -21.54 6.47
CA VAL A 244 25.28 -22.92 6.67
C VAL A 244 26.43 -23.86 6.99
N SER A 245 26.09 -24.99 7.59
CA SER A 245 27.04 -26.02 8.02
C SER A 245 26.40 -27.41 7.98
N ASP A 246 27.21 -28.42 7.69
CA ASP A 246 26.79 -29.82 7.72
C ASP A 246 27.12 -30.51 9.06
N ASP A 247 28.11 -30.00 9.80
CA ASP A 247 28.60 -30.55 11.07
C ASP A 247 28.20 -29.72 12.31
N GLY A 248 27.72 -28.49 12.10
CA GLY A 248 27.36 -27.54 13.16
C GLY A 248 28.54 -26.75 13.71
N GLU A 249 29.75 -26.93 13.17
CA GLU A 249 30.99 -26.30 13.62
C GLU A 249 31.58 -25.40 12.53
N GLN A 250 31.77 -25.92 11.32
CA GLN A 250 32.34 -25.19 10.18
C GLN A 250 31.25 -24.58 9.33
N PHE A 251 31.20 -23.24 9.28
CA PHE A 251 30.18 -22.50 8.54
C PHE A 251 30.75 -21.90 7.27
N ARG A 252 30.02 -22.06 6.17
CA ARG A 252 30.27 -21.37 4.90
C ARG A 252 29.17 -20.34 4.63
N VAL A 253 29.55 -19.21 4.05
CA VAL A 253 28.62 -18.14 3.69
C VAL A 253 27.85 -18.55 2.43
N VAL A 254 26.52 -18.42 2.47
CA VAL A 254 25.65 -18.54 1.30
C VAL A 254 25.49 -17.18 0.63
N GLY A 255 25.28 -16.14 1.44
CA GLY A 255 25.09 -14.79 0.97
C GLY A 255 24.56 -13.88 2.07
N GLN A 256 24.22 -12.67 1.68
CA GLN A 256 23.67 -11.61 2.51
C GLN A 256 22.26 -11.31 2.01
N LEU A 257 21.26 -11.29 2.89
CA LEU A 257 19.93 -10.83 2.50
C LEU A 257 20.00 -9.35 2.07
N ASP A 258 19.29 -9.02 1.00
CA ASP A 258 19.30 -7.69 0.38
C ASP A 258 17.98 -6.97 0.68
N PRO A 259 17.98 -5.91 1.51
CA PRO A 259 16.77 -5.17 1.82
C PRO A 259 16.25 -4.46 0.57
N PRO A 260 14.97 -4.62 0.19
CA PRO A 260 14.42 -3.85 -0.91
C PRO A 260 14.36 -2.36 -0.53
N ARG A 261 14.32 -1.48 -1.53
CA ARG A 261 13.81 -0.12 -1.31
C ARG A 261 12.36 -0.24 -0.85
N HIS A 262 11.98 0.56 0.14
CA HIS A 262 10.68 0.47 0.78
C HIS A 262 10.31 1.80 1.47
N SER A 263 9.02 1.97 1.70
CA SER A 263 8.46 3.17 2.29
C SER A 263 8.31 3.09 3.80
N TRP A 264 7.84 4.17 4.40
CA TRP A 264 7.50 4.23 5.82
C TRP A 264 6.30 3.32 6.17
N GLN A 265 5.48 2.91 5.19
CA GLN A 265 4.30 2.07 5.37
C GLN A 265 4.55 0.59 4.97
N ASP A 266 5.77 0.08 5.20
CA ASP A 266 6.18 -1.27 4.76
C ASP A 266 5.97 -2.37 5.82
N GLY A 267 4.76 -2.50 6.37
CA GLY A 267 4.46 -3.43 7.48
C GLY A 267 3.48 -4.55 7.19
N GLU A 268 2.86 -4.56 6.00
CA GLU A 268 1.64 -5.35 5.73
C GLU A 268 1.89 -6.64 4.96
N ALA A 269 3.07 -6.78 4.36
CA ALA A 269 3.51 -7.96 3.67
C ALA A 269 4.88 -8.43 4.21
N PRO A 270 5.14 -9.75 4.29
CA PRO A 270 6.47 -10.24 4.62
C PRO A 270 7.47 -9.94 3.49
N TRP A 271 8.75 -10.21 3.71
CA TRP A 271 9.79 -10.11 2.68
C TRP A 271 10.31 -11.50 2.32
N THR A 272 10.11 -11.94 1.09
CA THR A 272 10.62 -13.23 0.62
C THR A 272 11.91 -13.06 -0.16
N HIS A 273 12.99 -13.67 0.33
CA HIS A 273 14.30 -13.68 -0.30
C HIS A 273 14.57 -15.04 -0.94
N SER A 274 14.67 -15.08 -2.26
CA SER A 274 15.13 -16.29 -2.97
C SER A 274 16.64 -16.44 -2.85
N ILE A 275 17.11 -17.66 -2.63
CA ILE A 275 18.53 -18.01 -2.54
C ILE A 275 18.85 -19.16 -3.50
N PRO A 276 20.10 -19.32 -3.95
CA PRO A 276 20.52 -20.56 -4.60
C PRO A 276 20.12 -21.79 -3.77
N PRO A 277 19.60 -22.87 -4.39
CA PRO A 277 19.24 -24.09 -3.67
C PRO A 277 20.40 -24.55 -2.78
N THR A 278 20.19 -24.49 -1.47
CA THR A 278 21.23 -24.74 -0.47
C THR A 278 20.79 -25.87 0.43
N THR A 279 21.53 -26.98 0.41
CA THR A 279 21.31 -28.12 1.29
C THR A 279 22.32 -28.10 2.43
N ALA A 280 21.83 -28.18 3.67
CA ALA A 280 22.66 -28.26 4.88
C ALA A 280 21.85 -28.76 6.10
N ARG A 281 22.52 -29.20 7.15
CA ARG A 281 21.87 -29.54 8.45
C ARG A 281 21.66 -28.31 9.33
N HIS A 282 22.52 -27.30 9.21
CA HIS A 282 22.46 -26.10 10.02
C HIS A 282 22.40 -24.85 9.15
N PHE A 283 21.44 -23.96 9.45
CA PHE A 283 21.33 -22.63 8.86
C PHE A 283 21.48 -21.59 9.96
N ARG A 284 22.37 -20.62 9.77
CA ARG A 284 22.67 -19.58 10.74
C ARG A 284 22.42 -18.20 10.10
N PHE A 285 21.59 -17.42 10.76
CA PHE A 285 21.28 -16.04 10.41
C PHE A 285 22.09 -15.12 11.31
N VAL A 286 23.12 -14.50 10.74
CA VAL A 286 24.03 -13.62 11.47
C VAL A 286 23.63 -12.17 11.24
N TYR A 287 23.40 -11.47 12.33
CA TYR A 287 23.17 -10.03 12.36
C TYR A 287 24.46 -9.30 12.68
N ASP A 288 24.77 -8.28 11.89
CA ASP A 288 25.81 -7.28 12.15
C ASP A 288 25.32 -5.92 11.62
N PRO A 289 25.26 -4.86 12.47
CA PRO A 289 24.88 -3.53 12.00
C PRO A 289 25.93 -2.87 11.10
N ALA A 290 27.17 -3.40 11.04
CA ALA A 290 28.21 -2.87 10.16
C ALA A 290 27.75 -2.86 8.69
N GLY A 291 28.16 -1.83 7.94
CA GLY A 291 27.78 -1.65 6.53
C GLY A 291 26.30 -1.27 6.31
N SER A 292 25.59 -0.78 7.34
CA SER A 292 24.24 -0.25 7.18
C SER A 292 24.27 1.03 6.33
N GLU A 293 23.54 1.04 5.22
CA GLU A 293 23.15 2.26 4.50
C GLU A 293 22.34 3.21 5.40
N PRO A 294 22.59 4.53 5.36
CA PRO A 294 21.75 5.53 6.00
C PRO A 294 20.33 5.55 5.43
N GLY A 295 19.35 5.91 6.27
CA GLY A 295 17.96 6.01 5.83
C GLY A 295 17.67 7.12 4.82
N ALA A 296 16.74 6.82 3.93
CA ALA A 296 16.17 7.72 2.92
C ALA A 296 14.66 7.46 2.81
N GLU A 297 13.91 8.25 2.04
CA GLU A 297 12.46 8.06 1.86
C GLU A 297 12.09 6.69 1.26
N ASP A 298 12.96 6.15 0.41
CA ASP A 298 12.86 4.84 -0.21
C ASP A 298 13.67 3.76 0.54
N LEU A 299 14.16 4.06 1.75
CA LEU A 299 14.74 3.11 2.69
C LEU A 299 14.37 3.54 4.11
N ASP A 300 13.08 3.73 4.34
CA ASP A 300 12.60 4.51 5.49
C ASP A 300 13.00 3.90 6.83
N SER A 301 12.90 2.58 6.98
CA SER A 301 13.20 1.94 8.26
C SER A 301 14.70 2.01 8.65
N ALA A 302 15.58 2.35 7.70
CA ALA A 302 17.00 2.62 7.97
C ALA A 302 17.26 4.02 8.57
N LYS A 303 16.25 4.91 8.63
CA LYS A 303 16.34 6.20 9.36
C LYS A 303 16.44 5.98 10.87
N TRP A 304 15.89 4.86 11.36
CA TRP A 304 15.87 4.53 12.78
C TRP A 304 17.16 3.84 13.22
N ARG A 305 17.36 3.76 14.54
CA ARG A 305 18.55 3.14 15.14
C ARG A 305 18.78 1.73 14.58
N PRO A 306 20.01 1.37 14.17
CA PRO A 306 20.33 0.03 13.65
C PRO A 306 20.26 -1.01 14.77
N ALA A 307 19.09 -1.63 14.91
CA ALA A 307 18.80 -2.71 15.83
C ALA A 307 17.99 -3.77 15.10
N LEU A 308 18.39 -5.04 15.25
CA LEU A 308 17.61 -6.16 14.77
C LEU A 308 16.30 -6.24 15.54
N GLU A 309 15.20 -6.33 14.81
CA GLU A 309 13.91 -6.82 15.29
C GLU A 309 13.36 -7.78 14.22
N VAL A 310 13.10 -9.02 14.60
CA VAL A 310 12.56 -10.04 13.69
C VAL A 310 11.53 -10.89 14.42
N ARG A 311 10.37 -11.06 13.80
CA ARG A 311 9.21 -11.81 14.31
C ARG A 311 9.10 -13.20 13.68
N GLY A 312 9.67 -13.38 12.49
CA GLY A 312 9.72 -14.67 11.84
C GLY A 312 10.83 -14.78 10.81
N ILE A 313 11.41 -15.98 10.73
CA ILE A 313 12.32 -16.39 9.67
C ILE A 313 11.88 -17.80 9.27
N GLU A 314 11.19 -17.89 8.14
CA GLU A 314 10.71 -19.14 7.58
C GLU A 314 11.60 -19.58 6.43
N LEU A 315 12.12 -20.81 6.48
CA LEU A 315 12.88 -21.40 5.39
C LEU A 315 11.94 -22.34 4.64
N SER A 316 11.88 -22.19 3.32
CA SER A 316 11.08 -23.03 2.43
C SER A 316 11.97 -23.75 1.42
N SER A 317 11.61 -24.99 1.12
CA SER A 317 12.21 -25.76 0.02
C SER A 317 11.62 -25.42 -1.33
N GLN A 318 10.53 -24.65 -1.39
CA GLN A 318 9.86 -24.26 -2.62
C GLN A 318 10.52 -23.02 -3.22
N PRO A 319 10.76 -22.97 -4.55
CA PRO A 319 11.22 -21.76 -5.20
C PRO A 319 10.14 -20.67 -5.13
N ARG A 320 10.57 -19.43 -4.97
CA ARG A 320 9.73 -18.23 -5.03
C ARG A 320 10.42 -17.16 -5.85
N ILE A 321 9.65 -16.28 -6.48
CA ILE A 321 10.16 -15.03 -7.05
C ILE A 321 10.70 -14.16 -5.90
N HIS A 322 11.89 -13.60 -6.08
CA HIS A 322 12.56 -12.78 -5.06
C HIS A 322 11.76 -11.49 -4.85
N GLN A 323 11.41 -11.17 -3.60
CA GLN A 323 10.64 -9.97 -3.21
C GLN A 323 9.31 -9.84 -3.98
N PHE A 324 8.63 -10.97 -4.22
CA PHE A 324 7.41 -11.00 -5.03
C PHE A 324 6.28 -10.15 -4.44
N GLU A 325 6.27 -9.90 -3.13
CA GLU A 325 5.26 -9.08 -2.45
C GLU A 325 5.29 -7.64 -2.98
N GLY A 326 6.49 -7.09 -3.20
CA GLY A 326 6.66 -5.79 -3.86
C GLY A 326 6.36 -5.86 -5.35
N LYS A 327 6.84 -6.91 -6.00
CA LYS A 327 6.69 -7.06 -7.46
C LYS A 327 5.24 -7.30 -7.87
N SER A 328 4.40 -7.86 -7.01
CA SER A 328 2.96 -8.02 -7.20
C SER A 328 2.15 -6.77 -6.86
N GLY A 329 2.81 -5.67 -6.44
CA GLY A 329 2.15 -4.43 -6.03
C GLY A 329 1.43 -4.53 -4.69
N ALA A 330 1.63 -5.59 -3.89
CA ALA A 330 1.03 -5.68 -2.56
C ALA A 330 1.64 -4.70 -1.54
N ALA A 331 2.86 -4.22 -1.83
CA ALA A 331 3.53 -3.16 -1.09
C ALA A 331 4.41 -2.34 -2.06
N TRP A 332 4.61 -1.06 -1.78
CA TRP A 332 5.57 -0.25 -2.53
C TRP A 332 7.00 -0.67 -2.17
N ARG A 333 7.64 -1.42 -3.06
CA ARG A 333 9.02 -1.87 -2.90
C ARG A 333 9.74 -1.95 -4.25
N ILE A 334 11.05 -1.76 -4.22
CA ILE A 334 11.93 -1.98 -5.38
C ILE A 334 13.05 -2.94 -4.98
N ALA A 335 13.18 -4.02 -5.75
CA ALA A 335 14.19 -5.05 -5.53
C ALA A 335 14.81 -5.50 -6.86
N PRO A 336 16.04 -6.03 -6.86
CA PRO A 336 16.64 -6.61 -8.05
C PRO A 336 15.80 -7.74 -8.67
N PRO A 337 15.95 -7.99 -9.98
CA PRO A 337 15.41 -9.18 -10.64
C PRO A 337 15.84 -10.48 -9.94
N THR A 338 15.01 -11.51 -10.06
CA THR A 338 15.27 -12.82 -9.47
C THR A 338 16.39 -13.48 -10.26
N SER A 339 17.48 -13.81 -9.57
CA SER A 339 18.63 -14.48 -10.19
C SER A 339 18.26 -15.87 -10.70
N ARG A 340 18.72 -16.22 -11.91
CA ARG A 340 18.62 -17.59 -12.46
C ARG A 340 19.36 -18.63 -11.63
N HIS A 341 20.32 -18.21 -10.79
CA HIS A 341 20.99 -19.11 -9.83
C HIS A 341 20.10 -19.45 -8.63
N ALA A 342 19.13 -18.58 -8.28
CA ALA A 342 18.17 -18.84 -7.21
C ALA A 342 16.94 -19.60 -7.72
N VAL A 343 16.49 -19.29 -8.94
CA VAL A 343 15.33 -19.95 -9.58
C VAL A 343 15.70 -20.34 -11.00
N ALA A 344 15.93 -21.64 -11.22
CA ALA A 344 16.17 -22.19 -12.55
C ALA A 344 14.86 -22.39 -13.32
N ASP A 345 14.90 -22.34 -14.65
CA ASP A 345 13.71 -22.53 -15.50
C ASP A 345 13.08 -23.93 -15.29
N SER A 346 13.89 -24.94 -14.94
CA SER A 346 13.41 -26.29 -14.60
C SER A 346 12.61 -26.38 -13.31
N ASP A 347 12.78 -25.41 -12.41
CA ASP A 347 12.07 -25.32 -11.14
C ASP A 347 10.77 -24.49 -11.27
N CYS A 348 10.54 -23.90 -12.44
CA CYS A 348 9.38 -23.07 -12.75
C CYS A 348 8.18 -23.93 -13.18
N VAL A 349 6.98 -23.49 -12.81
CA VAL A 349 5.74 -24.12 -13.29
C VAL A 349 5.53 -23.76 -14.75
N ARG A 350 5.33 -24.78 -15.58
CA ARG A 350 5.05 -24.60 -17.01
C ARG A 350 3.62 -24.12 -17.20
N ARG A 351 3.45 -22.92 -17.77
CA ARG A 351 2.15 -22.26 -17.93
C ARG A 351 1.16 -23.09 -18.75
N ASP A 352 1.64 -23.75 -19.80
CA ASP A 352 0.86 -24.65 -20.66
C ASP A 352 0.39 -25.94 -19.95
N ARG A 353 0.80 -26.15 -18.69
CA ARG A 353 0.41 -27.29 -17.85
C ARG A 353 -0.41 -26.90 -16.62
N ILE A 354 -0.74 -25.61 -16.47
CA ILE A 354 -1.66 -25.13 -15.45
C ILE A 354 -3.08 -25.43 -15.93
N ILE A 355 -3.90 -25.99 -15.03
CA ILE A 355 -5.28 -26.36 -15.29
C ILE A 355 -6.17 -25.45 -14.46
N ASP A 356 -7.06 -24.72 -15.13
CA ASP A 356 -8.15 -24.01 -14.47
C ASP A 356 -9.22 -25.03 -14.05
N ILE A 357 -9.41 -25.15 -12.74
CA ILE A 357 -10.38 -26.04 -12.10
C ILE A 357 -11.41 -25.25 -11.29
N THR A 358 -11.61 -23.97 -11.61
CA THR A 358 -12.57 -23.08 -10.93
C THR A 358 -13.96 -23.69 -10.91
N ASP A 359 -14.45 -24.17 -12.05
CA ASP A 359 -15.78 -24.78 -12.19
C ASP A 359 -15.91 -26.15 -11.48
N ARG A 360 -14.83 -26.66 -10.89
CA ARG A 360 -14.80 -27.92 -10.13
C ARG A 360 -14.98 -27.70 -8.63
N MET A 361 -14.95 -26.45 -8.17
CA MET A 361 -15.18 -26.07 -6.78
C MET A 361 -16.61 -25.53 -6.63
N SER A 362 -17.39 -26.10 -5.72
CA SER A 362 -18.69 -25.54 -5.36
C SER A 362 -18.57 -24.29 -4.47
N PRO A 363 -19.63 -23.47 -4.34
CA PRO A 363 -19.60 -22.23 -3.54
C PRO A 363 -19.23 -22.40 -2.07
N ASP A 364 -19.42 -23.59 -1.48
CA ASP A 364 -19.01 -23.94 -0.11
C ASP A 364 -17.51 -24.32 -0.01
N GLY A 365 -16.76 -24.23 -1.10
CA GLY A 365 -15.33 -24.54 -1.17
C GLY A 365 -15.01 -26.03 -1.39
N ARG A 366 -16.02 -26.88 -1.62
CA ARG A 366 -15.78 -28.30 -1.90
C ARG A 366 -15.32 -28.50 -3.34
N LEU A 367 -14.10 -29.01 -3.50
CA LEU A 367 -13.52 -29.36 -4.79
C LEU A 367 -13.78 -30.83 -5.11
N THR A 368 -14.28 -31.12 -6.32
CA THR A 368 -14.29 -32.47 -6.89
C THR A 368 -13.61 -32.45 -8.25
N TRP A 369 -12.41 -33.02 -8.33
CA TRP A 369 -11.58 -32.96 -9.53
C TRP A 369 -10.84 -34.27 -9.77
N ASP A 370 -10.85 -34.75 -11.01
CA ASP A 370 -10.08 -35.93 -11.43
C ASP A 370 -8.69 -35.48 -11.87
N ALA A 371 -7.71 -35.60 -10.96
CA ALA A 371 -6.36 -35.11 -11.17
C ALA A 371 -5.61 -35.99 -12.19
N PRO A 372 -5.06 -35.40 -13.28
CA PRO A 372 -4.19 -36.14 -14.20
C PRO A 372 -2.92 -36.65 -13.50
N PRO A 373 -2.24 -37.65 -14.07
CA PRO A 373 -1.01 -38.18 -13.49
C PRO A 373 0.10 -37.11 -13.35
N ALA A 374 0.58 -36.93 -12.13
CA ALA A 374 1.75 -36.18 -11.71
C ALA A 374 2.35 -36.85 -10.46
N LYS A 375 3.45 -36.33 -9.91
CA LYS A 375 3.95 -36.80 -8.60
C LYS A 375 3.09 -36.26 -7.45
N GLN A 376 2.74 -34.98 -7.55
CA GLN A 376 1.93 -34.23 -6.59
C GLN A 376 1.38 -33.01 -7.32
N TRP A 377 0.19 -32.57 -6.95
CA TRP A 377 -0.41 -31.34 -7.43
C TRP A 377 -0.41 -30.27 -6.33
N THR A 378 -0.22 -29.03 -6.75
CA THR A 378 -0.54 -27.84 -5.96
C THR A 378 -1.83 -27.25 -6.50
N ILE A 379 -2.81 -27.07 -5.62
CA ILE A 379 -4.06 -26.36 -5.88
C ILE A 379 -3.97 -25.00 -5.21
N LEU A 380 -4.11 -23.94 -6.01
CA LEU A 380 -4.08 -22.56 -5.57
C LEU A 380 -5.47 -21.95 -5.74
N ARG A 381 -6.18 -21.71 -4.63
CA ARG A 381 -7.46 -21.00 -4.60
C ARG A 381 -7.17 -19.53 -4.42
N ILE A 382 -7.48 -18.73 -5.44
CA ILE A 382 -7.18 -17.30 -5.50
C ILE A 382 -8.49 -16.53 -5.39
N GLY A 383 -8.49 -15.50 -4.56
CA GLY A 383 -9.58 -14.55 -4.46
C GLY A 383 -9.07 -13.16 -4.14
N HIS A 384 -9.99 -12.27 -3.78
CA HIS A 384 -9.65 -10.94 -3.29
C HIS A 384 -10.51 -10.55 -2.09
N THR A 385 -10.00 -9.58 -1.34
CA THR A 385 -10.63 -8.99 -0.15
C THR A 385 -10.21 -7.52 -0.03
N SER A 386 -10.90 -6.75 0.83
CA SER A 386 -10.48 -5.39 1.18
C SER A 386 -9.09 -5.39 1.84
N THR A 387 -8.27 -4.37 1.56
CA THR A 387 -7.02 -4.13 2.28
C THR A 387 -7.26 -3.82 3.76
N GLY A 388 -8.41 -3.23 4.09
CA GLY A 388 -8.80 -2.82 5.44
C GLY A 388 -8.33 -1.41 5.82
N HIS A 389 -7.70 -0.67 4.90
CA HIS A 389 -7.25 0.70 5.14
C HIS A 389 -8.41 1.67 5.33
N ARG A 390 -8.16 2.69 6.15
CA ARG A 390 -9.14 3.71 6.56
C ARG A 390 -8.46 5.07 6.59
N ASN A 391 -9.25 6.13 6.46
CA ASN A 391 -8.80 7.50 6.74
C ASN A 391 -8.63 7.69 8.26
N THR A 392 -7.55 7.13 8.82
CA THR A 392 -7.40 6.86 10.27
C THR A 392 -7.47 8.10 11.16
N THR A 393 -7.11 9.27 10.62
CA THR A 393 -7.14 10.56 11.33
C THR A 393 -8.48 11.27 11.27
N GLY A 394 -9.50 10.70 10.59
CA GLY A 394 -10.86 11.20 10.61
C GLY A 394 -11.54 11.07 11.98
N GLY A 395 -12.54 11.91 12.22
CA GLY A 395 -13.49 11.78 13.33
C GLY A 395 -14.68 10.90 12.94
N ALA A 396 -15.88 11.47 13.01
CA ALA A 396 -17.12 10.76 12.64
C ALA A 396 -17.21 10.43 11.14
N GLY A 397 -16.41 11.07 10.28
CA GLY A 397 -16.29 10.74 8.86
C GLY A 397 -15.27 9.65 8.54
N ARG A 398 -14.74 8.94 9.55
CA ARG A 398 -13.81 7.82 9.36
C ARG A 398 -14.54 6.58 8.81
N GLY A 399 -13.96 5.95 7.80
CA GLY A 399 -14.41 4.66 7.25
C GLY A 399 -13.37 4.03 6.34
N LEU A 400 -13.77 3.03 5.54
CA LEU A 400 -12.85 2.36 4.62
C LEU A 400 -12.40 3.30 3.50
N GLU A 401 -11.16 3.16 3.07
CA GLU A 401 -10.60 3.79 1.88
C GLU A 401 -11.28 3.26 0.61
N CYS A 402 -11.68 4.14 -0.30
CA CYS A 402 -12.31 3.73 -1.57
C CYS A 402 -11.32 2.99 -2.49
N ASP A 403 -11.83 2.07 -3.31
CA ASP A 403 -11.07 1.40 -4.37
C ASP A 403 -10.52 2.42 -5.37
N LYS A 404 -9.19 2.50 -5.48
CA LYS A 404 -8.50 3.49 -6.30
C LYS A 404 -8.50 3.13 -7.80
N PHE A 405 -8.91 1.92 -8.17
CA PHE A 405 -9.05 1.50 -9.57
C PHE A 405 -10.49 1.63 -10.07
N ASN A 406 -11.46 1.82 -9.17
CA ASN A 406 -12.88 1.85 -9.50
C ASN A 406 -13.40 3.30 -9.57
N PRO A 407 -13.72 3.82 -10.77
CA PRO A 407 -14.19 5.19 -10.92
C PRO A 407 -15.52 5.46 -10.20
N ASP A 408 -16.37 4.45 -10.01
CA ASP A 408 -17.63 4.62 -9.28
C ASP A 408 -17.39 4.80 -7.78
N ALA A 409 -16.40 4.10 -7.22
CA ALA A 409 -16.00 4.27 -5.82
C ALA A 409 -15.38 5.66 -5.58
N ALA A 410 -14.55 6.14 -6.50
CA ALA A 410 -13.98 7.49 -6.45
C ALA A 410 -15.07 8.58 -6.52
N ARG A 411 -16.04 8.46 -7.45
CA ARG A 411 -17.16 9.40 -7.56
C ARG A 411 -18.06 9.39 -6.33
N LEU A 412 -18.32 8.21 -5.76
CA LEU A 412 -19.07 8.07 -4.51
C LEU A 412 -18.36 8.81 -3.36
N GLN A 413 -17.04 8.62 -3.22
CA GLN A 413 -16.26 9.30 -2.17
C GLN A 413 -16.33 10.83 -2.32
N PHE A 414 -16.13 11.34 -3.54
CA PHE A 414 -16.26 12.78 -3.81
C PHE A 414 -17.64 13.31 -3.40
N ASP A 415 -18.71 12.64 -3.85
CA ASP A 415 -20.09 13.10 -3.65
C ASP A 415 -20.48 13.14 -2.16
N ARG A 416 -20.05 12.15 -1.39
CA ARG A 416 -20.47 11.98 0.01
C ARG A 416 -19.77 12.90 0.99
N TRP A 417 -18.59 13.44 0.64
CA TRP A 417 -17.84 14.38 1.47
C TRP A 417 -17.82 15.80 0.88
N PHE A 418 -17.08 15.99 -0.22
CA PHE A 418 -16.92 17.32 -0.83
C PHE A 418 -18.21 17.81 -1.49
N GLY A 419 -18.91 16.91 -2.19
CA GLY A 419 -20.25 17.18 -2.73
C GLY A 419 -21.27 17.53 -1.65
N GLN A 420 -21.17 16.92 -0.47
CA GLN A 420 -22.02 17.27 0.68
C GLN A 420 -21.73 18.69 1.18
N ALA A 421 -20.47 19.11 1.26
CA ALA A 421 -20.12 20.49 1.66
C ALA A 421 -20.75 21.53 0.72
N ILE A 422 -20.77 21.26 -0.59
CA ILE A 422 -21.43 22.11 -1.58
C ILE A 422 -22.95 22.18 -1.32
N ARG A 423 -23.60 21.04 -1.06
CA ARG A 423 -25.05 20.98 -0.78
C ARG A 423 -25.42 21.76 0.49
N GLU A 424 -24.64 21.61 1.56
CA GLU A 424 -24.89 22.25 2.86
C GLU A 424 -24.71 23.77 2.82
N ALA A 425 -23.71 24.25 2.07
CA ALA A 425 -23.49 25.67 1.84
C ALA A 425 -24.52 26.29 0.89
N GLY A 426 -25.00 25.51 -0.07
CA GLY A 426 -25.78 25.95 -1.21
C GLY A 426 -24.88 26.38 -2.39
N PRO A 427 -25.33 26.17 -3.65
CA PRO A 427 -24.49 26.28 -4.83
C PRO A 427 -23.92 27.70 -5.05
N GLU A 428 -24.66 28.74 -4.70
CA GLU A 428 -24.21 30.12 -4.88
C GLU A 428 -23.04 30.48 -3.95
N LEU A 429 -23.17 30.16 -2.65
CA LEU A 429 -22.12 30.46 -1.68
C LEU A 429 -20.89 29.60 -1.96
N ALA A 430 -21.07 28.28 -2.10
CA ALA A 430 -19.99 27.36 -2.43
C ALA A 430 -19.28 27.79 -3.72
N GLY A 431 -20.04 28.13 -4.77
CA GLY A 431 -19.51 28.59 -6.04
C GLY A 431 -18.71 29.89 -5.99
N ARG A 432 -18.83 30.71 -4.94
CA ARG A 432 -17.98 31.91 -4.74
C ARG A 432 -16.71 31.61 -3.96
N VAL A 433 -16.78 30.75 -2.94
CA VAL A 433 -15.67 30.60 -1.97
C VAL A 433 -14.94 29.27 -2.01
N LEU A 434 -15.63 28.15 -2.26
CA LEU A 434 -15.01 26.83 -2.32
C LEU A 434 -14.42 26.64 -3.71
N LYS A 435 -13.09 26.73 -3.82
CA LYS A 435 -12.37 26.80 -5.10
C LYS A 435 -11.36 25.69 -5.31
N ILE A 436 -11.00 24.96 -4.25
CA ILE A 436 -10.01 23.90 -4.34
C ILE A 436 -10.58 22.61 -3.78
N PHE A 437 -10.58 21.57 -4.61
CA PHE A 437 -10.65 20.19 -4.18
C PHE A 437 -9.22 19.70 -3.99
N HIS A 438 -8.91 19.17 -2.81
CA HIS A 438 -7.56 18.75 -2.45
C HIS A 438 -7.51 17.25 -2.13
N VAL A 439 -6.48 16.58 -2.64
CA VAL A 439 -6.08 15.24 -2.20
C VAL A 439 -4.67 15.38 -1.62
N ASP A 440 -4.52 15.06 -0.35
CA ASP A 440 -3.24 15.14 0.37
C ASP A 440 -2.29 14.01 -0.06
N SER A 441 -1.20 13.77 0.67
CA SER A 441 -0.35 12.61 0.41
C SER A 441 -1.10 11.28 0.66
N TRP A 442 -0.50 10.17 0.21
CA TRP A 442 -1.13 8.86 0.32
C TRP A 442 -0.64 8.10 1.57
N GLU A 443 -1.57 7.70 2.44
CA GLU A 443 -1.30 6.95 3.68
C GLU A 443 -2.17 5.67 3.76
N CYS A 444 -2.61 5.15 2.62
CA CYS A 444 -3.55 4.02 2.53
C CYS A 444 -2.94 2.70 2.04
N GLY A 445 -1.61 2.56 2.13
CA GLY A 445 -0.88 1.41 1.58
C GLY A 445 -1.05 1.29 0.07
N SER A 446 -0.89 0.06 -0.44
CA SER A 446 -1.08 -0.28 -1.86
C SER A 446 -2.30 -1.19 -2.07
N GLN A 447 -2.77 -1.27 -3.30
CA GLN A 447 -3.71 -2.30 -3.77
C GLN A 447 -3.21 -2.93 -5.07
N ASN A 448 -3.49 -4.21 -5.26
CA ASN A 448 -3.08 -4.94 -6.47
C ASN A 448 -4.23 -5.69 -7.16
N TRP A 449 -5.46 -5.41 -6.76
CA TRP A 449 -6.64 -5.95 -7.42
C TRP A 449 -7.79 -4.95 -7.41
N SER A 450 -8.80 -5.25 -8.23
CA SER A 450 -10.14 -4.66 -8.25
C SER A 450 -11.00 -5.55 -9.16
N PRO A 451 -12.33 -5.60 -9.02
CA PRO A 451 -13.19 -6.30 -9.97
C PRO A 451 -12.97 -5.89 -11.44
N VAL A 452 -12.49 -4.67 -11.70
CA VAL A 452 -12.17 -4.19 -13.06
C VAL A 452 -10.77 -4.60 -13.55
N PHE A 453 -9.88 -5.02 -12.65
CA PHE A 453 -8.45 -5.19 -12.94
C PHE A 453 -8.19 -6.20 -14.05
N GLY A 454 -8.84 -7.37 -14.01
CA GLY A 454 -8.61 -8.42 -14.99
C GLY A 454 -9.02 -8.02 -16.41
N ALA A 455 -10.10 -7.25 -16.57
CA ALA A 455 -10.55 -6.74 -17.87
C ALA A 455 -9.60 -5.64 -18.38
N GLU A 456 -9.23 -4.72 -17.50
CA GLU A 456 -8.32 -3.61 -17.82
C GLU A 456 -6.91 -4.10 -18.15
N PHE A 457 -6.40 -5.10 -17.44
CA PHE A 457 -5.12 -5.75 -17.74
C PHE A 457 -5.13 -6.31 -19.17
N ARG A 458 -6.15 -7.11 -19.54
CA ARG A 458 -6.27 -7.66 -20.89
C ARG A 458 -6.29 -6.58 -21.96
N ARG A 459 -7.08 -5.51 -21.71
CA ARG A 459 -7.20 -4.38 -22.64
C ARG A 459 -5.88 -3.65 -22.84
N ARG A 460 -5.10 -3.45 -21.78
CA ARG A 460 -3.89 -2.62 -21.78
C ARG A 460 -2.61 -3.38 -22.11
N ARG A 461 -2.54 -4.67 -21.76
CA ARG A 461 -1.35 -5.52 -21.92
C ARG A 461 -1.46 -6.50 -23.09
N GLY A 462 -2.67 -6.78 -23.57
CA GLY A 462 -2.92 -7.61 -24.76
C GLY A 462 -2.92 -9.12 -24.52
N TYR A 463 -2.98 -9.58 -23.26
CA TYR A 463 -3.07 -11.00 -22.93
C TYR A 463 -3.83 -11.26 -21.62
N ASP A 464 -4.28 -12.51 -21.41
CA ASP A 464 -5.02 -12.93 -20.22
C ASP A 464 -4.08 -13.18 -19.02
N PRO A 465 -4.31 -12.52 -17.85
CA PRO A 465 -3.47 -12.72 -16.67
C PRO A 465 -3.75 -14.05 -15.94
N LEU A 466 -4.84 -14.76 -16.24
CA LEU A 466 -5.34 -15.90 -15.45
C LEU A 466 -4.27 -16.95 -15.14
N LEU A 467 -3.58 -17.45 -16.17
CA LEU A 467 -2.55 -18.49 -15.99
C LEU A 467 -1.23 -17.94 -15.42
N PHE A 468 -1.11 -16.62 -15.24
CA PHE A 468 0.02 -15.97 -14.59
C PHE A 468 -0.29 -15.58 -13.13
N LEU A 469 -1.55 -15.65 -12.68
CA LEU A 469 -1.91 -15.31 -11.30
C LEU A 469 -1.10 -16.04 -10.21
N PRO A 470 -0.61 -17.29 -10.37
CA PRO A 470 0.27 -17.88 -9.36
C PRO A 470 1.55 -17.08 -9.11
N ALA A 471 2.04 -16.28 -10.08
CA ALA A 471 3.18 -15.39 -9.89
C ALA A 471 2.88 -14.26 -8.87
N MET A 472 1.62 -13.86 -8.71
CA MET A 472 1.19 -12.93 -7.66
C MET A 472 1.40 -13.51 -6.25
N ALA A 473 1.35 -14.85 -6.13
CA ALA A 473 1.68 -15.62 -4.93
C ALA A 473 3.16 -16.04 -4.86
N GLY A 474 4.00 -15.50 -5.75
CA GLY A 474 5.43 -15.75 -5.81
C GLY A 474 5.81 -17.07 -6.49
N VAL A 475 4.87 -17.82 -7.06
CA VAL A 475 5.17 -19.05 -7.80
C VAL A 475 5.79 -18.70 -9.15
N PRO A 476 7.03 -19.15 -9.47
CA PRO A 476 7.66 -18.83 -10.75
C PRO A 476 6.99 -19.60 -11.91
N ILE A 477 6.66 -18.90 -12.99
CA ILE A 477 5.96 -19.38 -14.18
C ILE A 477 6.84 -19.28 -15.42
N ASP A 478 7.04 -20.40 -16.11
CA ASP A 478 7.91 -20.63 -17.28
C ASP A 478 9.40 -20.32 -17.04
N SER A 479 9.74 -19.12 -16.58
CA SER A 479 11.06 -18.71 -16.08
C SER A 479 10.93 -17.53 -15.11
N ALA A 480 12.01 -17.22 -14.38
CA ALA A 480 12.08 -16.01 -13.55
C ALA A 480 11.80 -14.72 -14.35
N ASP A 481 12.40 -14.58 -15.55
CA ASP A 481 12.21 -13.41 -16.43
C ASP A 481 10.77 -13.26 -16.90
N VAL A 482 10.12 -14.36 -17.32
CA VAL A 482 8.71 -14.34 -17.74
C VAL A 482 7.80 -13.91 -16.59
N SER A 483 8.03 -14.45 -15.40
CA SER A 483 7.26 -14.09 -14.19
C SER A 483 7.41 -12.62 -13.85
N GLU A 484 8.63 -12.09 -13.92
CA GLU A 484 8.92 -10.71 -13.57
C GLU A 484 8.40 -9.70 -14.59
N ARG A 485 8.35 -10.07 -15.88
CA ARG A 485 7.67 -9.27 -16.91
C ARG A 485 6.17 -9.20 -16.66
N PHE A 486 5.54 -10.32 -16.33
CA PHE A 486 4.13 -10.31 -15.93
C PHE A 486 3.89 -9.42 -14.70
N LEU A 487 4.72 -9.56 -13.65
CA LEU A 487 4.62 -8.75 -12.45
C LEU A 487 4.91 -7.26 -12.73
N TYR A 488 5.79 -6.95 -13.68
CA TYR A 488 5.99 -5.59 -14.16
C TYR A 488 4.74 -5.04 -14.84
N ASP A 489 4.12 -5.81 -15.75
CA ASP A 489 2.87 -5.44 -16.42
C ASP A 489 1.72 -5.24 -15.42
N VAL A 490 1.70 -6.01 -14.32
CA VAL A 490 0.78 -5.78 -13.20
C VAL A 490 1.02 -4.41 -12.59
N ARG A 491 2.26 -4.06 -12.21
CA ARG A 491 2.59 -2.76 -11.61
C ARG A 491 2.33 -1.59 -12.57
N GLN A 492 2.60 -1.76 -13.86
CA GLN A 492 2.25 -0.77 -14.87
C GLN A 492 0.73 -0.58 -14.97
N THR A 493 -0.05 -1.67 -14.91
CA THR A 493 -1.51 -1.61 -14.92
C THR A 493 -2.06 -0.93 -13.66
N ILE A 494 -1.47 -1.19 -12.49
CA ILE A 494 -1.78 -0.49 -11.23
C ILE A 494 -1.58 1.02 -11.40
N ALA A 495 -0.41 1.45 -11.88
CA ALA A 495 -0.09 2.87 -12.06
C ALA A 495 -1.07 3.58 -13.01
N GLU A 496 -1.41 2.94 -14.13
CA GLU A 496 -2.37 3.49 -15.10
C GLU A 496 -3.80 3.52 -14.55
N LEU A 497 -4.21 2.52 -13.77
CA LEU A 497 -5.55 2.46 -13.19
C LEU A 497 -5.77 3.47 -12.06
N VAL A 498 -4.73 3.88 -11.34
CA VAL A 498 -4.89 4.98 -10.36
C VAL A 498 -5.20 6.30 -11.07
N ILE A 499 -4.59 6.53 -12.23
CA ILE A 499 -4.87 7.73 -13.02
C ILE A 499 -6.31 7.70 -13.50
N ASP A 500 -6.69 6.64 -14.23
CA ASP A 500 -7.98 6.56 -14.92
C ASP A 500 -9.15 6.25 -13.95
N GLY A 501 -8.87 5.55 -12.85
CA GLY A 501 -9.86 5.09 -11.87
C GLY A 501 -10.05 6.05 -10.68
N PHE A 502 -9.05 6.88 -10.34
CA PHE A 502 -9.14 7.80 -9.21
C PHE A 502 -8.92 9.26 -9.62
N TYR A 503 -7.77 9.61 -10.19
CA TYR A 503 -7.45 11.01 -10.46
C TYR A 503 -8.35 11.64 -11.53
N GLU A 504 -8.60 10.96 -12.65
CA GLU A 504 -9.45 11.48 -13.71
C GLU A 504 -10.91 11.69 -13.23
N PRO A 505 -11.58 10.73 -12.57
CA PRO A 505 -12.91 10.95 -12.00
C PRO A 505 -12.95 12.09 -10.98
N MET A 506 -11.96 12.19 -10.09
CA MET A 506 -11.87 13.27 -9.10
C MET A 506 -11.69 14.64 -9.78
N ALA A 507 -10.80 14.73 -10.77
CA ALA A 507 -10.57 15.94 -11.56
C ALA A 507 -11.83 16.37 -12.31
N GLU A 508 -12.56 15.41 -12.87
CA GLU A 508 -13.82 15.66 -13.55
C GLU A 508 -14.87 16.24 -12.59
N GLN A 509 -15.03 15.65 -11.41
CA GLN A 509 -15.97 16.17 -10.40
C GLN A 509 -15.57 17.57 -9.92
N ALA A 510 -14.29 17.80 -9.62
CA ALA A 510 -13.79 19.12 -9.23
C ALA A 510 -14.12 20.18 -10.29
N ARG A 511 -13.87 19.88 -11.58
CA ARG A 511 -14.17 20.77 -12.71
C ARG A 511 -15.66 21.04 -12.86
N ARG A 512 -16.51 20.02 -12.73
CA ARG A 512 -17.99 20.17 -12.77
C ARG A 512 -18.50 21.13 -11.70
N HIS A 513 -17.80 21.22 -10.58
CA HIS A 513 -18.11 22.14 -9.48
C HIS A 513 -17.28 23.44 -9.49
N GLY A 514 -16.59 23.76 -10.60
CA GLY A 514 -15.82 25.00 -10.73
C GLY A 514 -14.64 25.11 -9.77
N CYS A 515 -14.11 23.97 -9.32
CA CYS A 515 -12.96 23.88 -8.43
C CYS A 515 -11.69 23.50 -9.19
N GLN A 516 -10.56 24.06 -8.77
CA GLN A 516 -9.23 23.55 -9.11
C GLN A 516 -8.98 22.26 -8.33
N PHE A 517 -8.20 21.35 -8.92
CA PHE A 517 -7.76 20.13 -8.25
C PHE A 517 -6.27 20.27 -7.91
N SER A 518 -5.96 20.23 -6.62
CA SER A 518 -4.59 20.11 -6.12
C SER A 518 -4.37 18.71 -5.54
N ALA A 519 -3.20 18.13 -5.76
CA ALA A 519 -2.84 16.81 -5.27
C ALA A 519 -1.38 16.77 -4.82
N GLU A 520 -1.09 15.99 -3.77
CA GLU A 520 0.26 15.65 -3.35
C GLU A 520 0.69 14.25 -3.84
N SER A 521 1.81 13.74 -3.32
CA SER A 521 2.46 12.52 -3.81
C SER A 521 1.69 11.24 -3.46
N LEU A 522 1.63 10.31 -4.42
CA LEU A 522 1.31 8.89 -4.15
C LEU A 522 2.51 8.14 -3.55
N ALA A 523 3.71 8.47 -4.04
CA ALA A 523 4.93 7.84 -3.58
C ALA A 523 5.30 8.37 -2.18
N PRO A 524 5.94 7.55 -1.33
CA PRO A 524 6.36 6.17 -1.61
C PRO A 524 5.37 5.11 -1.10
N THR A 525 4.07 5.37 -0.87
CA THR A 525 3.19 4.37 -0.22
C THR A 525 2.40 3.48 -1.16
N PHE A 526 2.15 3.94 -2.38
CA PHE A 526 1.32 3.26 -3.38
C PHE A 526 2.10 2.85 -4.63
#